data_AF-A0A102LK64-F1
#
_entry.id   AF-A0A102LK64-F1
#
_cell.length_a   1.000
_cell.length_b   1.000
_cell.length_c   1.000
_cell.angle_alpha   90.00
_cell.angle_beta   90.00
_cell.angle_gamma   90.00
#
_symmetry.space_group_name_H-M   'P 1'
#
loop_
_entity.id
_entity.type
_entity.pdbx_description
1 polymer ?
#
loop_
_entity_poly.entity_id
_entity_poly.type
_entity_poly.pdbx_seq_one_letter_code
_entity_poly.pdbx_strand_id
1 'polypeptide(L)'
;MVCGEMGISMLYCPAGQPEFKGAVERVIGTIQRSVMHKLPGTVFSCVDERGDYPAEKLAAIDLKTLTQILIKWIVDEYHHTPHRALGMTPAEKWQQGIANTRIELPAYPQQLDILTGLPESRTVWHYGVELDGLYVCGLLMTPLRGWGRQAFSKA
;
A
#
# COMPACT_ATOMS: atom_id res chain seq x y z
N MET A 1 -14.63 -9.22 -7.08
CA MET A 1 -13.89 -8.01 -6.62
C MET A 1 -13.27 -8.40 -5.29
N VAL A 2 -11.94 -8.40 -5.21
CA VAL A 2 -11.13 -9.04 -4.14
C VAL A 2 -11.69 -8.83 -2.73
N CYS A 3 -12.06 -7.59 -2.38
CA CYS A 3 -12.62 -7.25 -1.07
C CYS A 3 -13.88 -8.06 -0.73
N GLY A 4 -14.82 -8.22 -1.67
CA GLY A 4 -16.04 -8.98 -1.44
C GLY A 4 -15.80 -10.48 -1.27
N GLU A 5 -14.81 -11.03 -1.99
CA GLU A 5 -14.40 -12.44 -1.86
C GLU A 5 -13.69 -12.73 -0.53
N MET A 6 -13.09 -11.70 0.07
CA MET A 6 -12.49 -11.75 1.41
C MET A 6 -13.47 -11.38 2.54
N GLY A 7 -14.76 -11.18 2.24
CA GLY A 7 -15.75 -10.76 3.23
C GLY A 7 -15.56 -9.33 3.76
N ILE A 8 -14.76 -8.51 3.07
CA ILE A 8 -14.52 -7.10 3.41
C ILE A 8 -15.66 -6.26 2.83
N SER A 9 -16.45 -5.64 3.73
CA SER A 9 -17.47 -4.67 3.35
C SER A 9 -16.83 -3.34 2.97
N MET A 10 -17.11 -2.86 1.75
CA MET A 10 -16.62 -1.56 1.29
C MET A 10 -17.60 -0.46 1.69
N LEU A 11 -17.11 0.50 2.47
CA LEU A 11 -17.84 1.72 2.81
C LEU A 11 -17.43 2.84 1.87
N TYR A 12 -18.35 3.29 1.03
CA TYR A 12 -18.13 4.41 0.13
C TYR A 12 -18.43 5.73 0.83
N CYS A 13 -17.56 6.72 0.64
CA CYS A 13 -17.80 8.09 1.09
C CYS A 13 -18.62 8.83 0.02
N PRO A 14 -19.89 9.18 0.27
CA PRO A 14 -20.69 9.92 -0.71
C PRO A 14 -20.16 11.34 -0.92
N ALA A 15 -20.43 11.91 -2.10
CA ALA A 15 -20.01 13.26 -2.43
C ALA A 15 -20.70 14.30 -1.53
N GLY A 16 -19.94 15.31 -1.08
CA GLY A 16 -20.46 16.38 -0.24
C GLY A 16 -20.65 16.04 1.24
N GLN A 17 -20.24 14.84 1.69
CA GLN A 17 -20.35 14.41 3.09
C GLN A 17 -18.94 14.27 3.72
N PRO A 18 -18.36 15.37 4.23
CA PRO A 18 -17.02 15.37 4.81
C PRO A 18 -16.89 14.52 6.08
N GLU A 19 -17.99 14.23 6.78
CA GLU A 19 -18.02 13.44 8.00
C GLU A 19 -17.44 12.03 7.82
N PHE A 20 -17.53 11.45 6.62
CA PHE A 20 -16.97 10.13 6.31
C PHE A 20 -15.44 10.14 6.17
N LYS A 21 -14.81 11.31 5.95
CA LYS A 21 -13.37 11.45 5.71
C LYS A 21 -12.58 11.92 6.94
N GLY A 22 -13.25 12.42 7.98
CA GLY A 22 -12.60 13.06 9.11
C GLY A 22 -11.58 12.18 9.86
N ALA A 23 -11.77 10.86 9.87
CA ALA A 23 -10.79 9.94 10.45
C ALA A 23 -9.48 9.89 9.63
N VAL A 24 -9.60 9.76 8.30
CA VAL A 24 -8.47 9.69 7.37
C VAL A 24 -7.72 11.02 7.34
N GLU A 25 -8.45 12.13 7.23
CA GLU A 25 -7.87 13.48 7.22
C GLU A 25 -7.10 13.79 8.51
N ARG A 26 -7.61 13.36 9.66
CA ARG A 26 -6.93 13.51 10.94
C ARG A 26 -5.60 12.76 10.99
N VAL A 27 -5.54 11.54 10.46
CA VAL A 27 -4.31 10.75 10.36
C VAL A 27 -3.32 11.43 9.43
N ILE A 28 -3.75 11.86 8.24
CA ILE A 28 -2.90 12.58 7.27
C ILE A 28 -2.31 13.84 7.91
N GLY A 29 -3.14 14.66 8.57
CA GLY A 29 -2.67 15.86 9.26
C GLY A 29 -1.69 15.55 10.40
N THR A 30 -1.85 14.41 11.07
CA THR A 30 -0.93 13.97 12.13
C THR A 30 0.45 13.60 11.55
N ILE A 31 0.48 12.90 10.42
CA ILE A 31 1.71 12.57 9.69
C ILE A 31 2.40 13.86 9.21
N GLN A 32 1.63 14.79 8.66
CA GLN A 32 2.16 16.07 8.16
C GLN A 32 2.87 16.85 9.28
N ARG A 33 2.19 17.03 10.43
CA ARG A 33 2.74 17.77 11.57
C ARG A 33 3.89 17.05 12.27
N SER A 34 3.80 15.72 12.39
CA SER A 34 4.76 14.96 13.20
C SER A 34 6.03 14.61 12.42
N VAL A 35 5.93 14.45 11.10
CA VAL A 35 7.02 14.00 10.23
C VAL A 35 7.30 15.04 9.15
N MET A 36 6.33 15.31 8.27
CA MET A 36 6.61 16.03 7.01
C MET A 36 7.09 17.46 7.21
N HIS A 37 6.56 18.20 8.18
CA HIS A 37 6.98 19.57 8.46
C HIS A 37 8.35 19.68 9.15
N LYS A 38 8.91 18.56 9.63
CA LYS A 38 10.27 18.50 10.18
C LYS A 38 11.33 18.21 9.11
N LEU A 39 10.91 17.85 7.89
CA LEU A 39 11.80 17.48 6.81
C LEU A 39 12.13 18.69 5.91
N PRO A 40 13.35 18.77 5.37
CA PRO A 40 13.72 19.80 4.40
C PRO A 40 12.93 19.64 3.11
N GLY A 41 12.60 20.77 2.47
CA GLY A 41 11.76 20.80 1.27
C GLY A 41 10.26 20.58 1.49
N THR A 42 9.78 20.63 2.74
CA THR A 42 8.36 20.53 3.06
C THR A 42 7.54 21.70 2.49
N VAL A 43 6.34 21.39 2.03
CA VAL A 43 5.30 22.39 1.79
C VAL A 43 4.43 22.43 3.04
N PHE A 44 4.44 23.57 3.72
CA PHE A 44 3.66 23.77 4.96
C PHE A 44 2.15 23.68 4.69
N SER A 45 1.33 23.77 5.75
CA SER A 45 -0.11 23.54 5.62
C SER A 45 -0.83 24.65 4.85
N CYS A 46 -0.25 25.84 4.77
CA CYS A 46 -0.78 26.94 3.96
C CYS A 46 0.32 27.79 3.30
N VAL A 47 -0.08 28.63 2.34
CA VAL A 47 0.82 29.53 1.60
C VAL A 47 1.46 30.56 2.54
N ASP A 48 0.71 31.04 3.54
CA ASP A 48 1.22 32.00 4.53
C ASP A 48 2.32 31.41 5.40
N GLU A 49 2.16 30.16 5.85
CA GLU A 49 3.20 29.43 6.60
C GLU A 49 4.43 29.13 5.75
N ARG A 50 4.24 28.93 4.44
CA ARG A 50 5.35 28.73 3.51
C ARG A 50 6.14 30.02 3.29
N GLY A 51 5.46 31.15 3.15
CA GLY A 51 6.09 32.43 2.84
C GLY A 51 7.07 32.32 1.67
N ASP A 52 8.28 32.85 1.86
CA ASP A 52 9.37 32.82 0.88
C ASP A 52 10.26 31.55 0.96
N TYR A 53 9.81 30.52 1.69
CA TYR A 53 10.58 29.28 1.85
C TYR A 53 10.77 28.55 0.50
N PRO A 54 12.02 28.36 0.02
CA PRO A 54 12.28 27.76 -1.28
C PRO A 54 12.22 26.23 -1.19
N ALA A 55 11.01 25.68 -1.03
CA ALA A 55 10.78 24.25 -0.82
C ALA A 55 11.44 23.37 -1.88
N GLU A 56 11.29 23.73 -3.16
CA GLU A 56 11.88 22.97 -4.28
C GLU A 56 13.41 22.92 -4.24
N LYS A 57 14.06 24.00 -3.80
CA LYS A 57 15.54 24.06 -3.70
C LYS A 57 16.08 23.30 -2.49
N LEU A 58 15.25 23.12 -1.47
CA LEU A 58 15.60 22.45 -0.22
C LEU A 58 15.15 20.99 -0.20
N ALA A 59 14.50 20.50 -1.25
CA ALA A 59 14.12 19.11 -1.41
C ALA A 59 15.39 18.24 -1.51
N ALA A 60 15.74 17.59 -0.40
CA ALA A 60 16.98 16.83 -0.25
C ALA A 60 16.76 15.34 0.04
N ILE A 61 15.51 14.90 0.10
CA ILE A 61 15.14 13.54 0.54
C ILE A 61 14.56 12.75 -0.63
N ASP A 62 15.13 11.58 -0.88
CA ASP A 62 14.61 10.60 -1.83
C ASP A 62 13.39 9.84 -1.26
N LEU A 63 12.52 9.34 -2.14
CA LEU A 63 11.31 8.60 -1.77
C LEU A 63 11.61 7.38 -0.89
N LYS A 64 12.73 6.68 -1.15
CA LYS A 64 13.14 5.54 -0.32
C LYS A 64 13.44 5.97 1.11
N THR A 65 14.17 7.08 1.27
CA THR A 65 14.52 7.63 2.58
C THR A 65 13.28 8.12 3.32
N LEU A 66 12.38 8.81 2.61
CA LEU A 66 11.09 9.24 3.17
C LEU A 66 10.27 8.05 3.68
N THR A 67 10.23 6.96 2.90
CA THR A 67 9.53 5.73 3.28
C THR A 67 10.12 5.14 4.57
N GLN A 68 11.45 5.10 4.70
CA GLN A 68 12.10 4.61 5.92
C GLN A 68 11.80 5.48 7.15
N ILE A 69 11.82 6.81 6.97
CA ILE A 69 11.48 7.76 8.04
C ILE A 69 10.02 7.54 8.48
N LEU A 70 9.11 7.39 7.52
CA LEU A 70 7.70 7.19 7.81
C LEU A 70 7.45 5.85 8.54
N ILE A 71 8.07 4.77 8.08
CA ILE A 71 7.98 3.46 8.75
C ILE A 71 8.49 3.56 10.19
N LYS A 72 9.66 4.17 10.37
CA LYS A 72 10.25 4.36 11.70
C LYS A 72 9.30 5.14 12.62
N TRP A 73 8.76 6.26 12.13
CA TRP A 73 7.80 7.06 12.90
C TRP A 73 6.54 6.27 13.25
N ILE A 74 5.99 5.50 12.30
CA ILE A 74 4.79 4.69 12.55
C ILE A 74 5.06 3.65 13.64
N VAL A 75 6.16 2.90 13.52
CA VAL A 75 6.46 1.77 14.42
C VAL A 75 6.94 2.27 15.78
N ASP A 76 7.95 3.15 15.81
CA ASP A 76 8.66 3.51 17.04
C ASP A 76 7.95 4.61 17.83
N GLU A 77 7.27 5.55 17.15
CA GLU A 77 6.65 6.70 17.81
C GLU A 77 5.12 6.60 17.88
N TYR A 78 4.43 6.46 16.75
CA TYR A 78 2.97 6.54 16.69
C TYR A 78 2.29 5.45 17.51
N HIS A 79 2.72 4.19 17.35
CA HIS A 79 2.12 3.06 18.07
C HIS A 79 2.44 3.05 19.57
N HIS A 80 3.48 3.78 20.00
CA HIS A 80 3.93 3.85 21.39
C HIS A 80 3.56 5.17 22.10
N THR A 81 2.96 6.12 21.39
CA THR A 81 2.50 7.37 21.99
C THR A 81 1.05 7.22 22.47
N PRO A 82 0.71 7.62 23.72
CA PRO A 82 -0.66 7.56 24.22
C PRO A 82 -1.61 8.37 23.35
N HIS A 83 -2.67 7.73 22.86
CA HIS A 83 -3.66 8.38 22.01
C HIS A 83 -4.82 8.91 22.88
N ARG A 84 -5.10 10.22 22.81
CA ARG A 84 -6.12 10.87 23.66
C ARG A 84 -7.49 10.17 23.65
N ALA A 85 -7.93 9.68 22.49
CA ALA A 85 -9.22 9.01 22.38
C ALA A 85 -9.24 7.58 22.96
N LEU A 86 -8.07 6.93 23.08
CA LEU A 86 -7.93 5.57 23.60
C LEU A 86 -7.56 5.54 25.09
N GLY A 87 -6.95 6.61 25.60
CA GLY A 87 -6.41 6.67 26.97
C GLY A 87 -5.17 5.78 27.17
N MET A 88 -4.68 5.13 26.11
CA MET A 88 -3.54 4.22 26.09
C MET A 88 -2.86 4.29 24.72
N THR A 89 -1.75 3.58 24.54
CA THR A 89 -1.06 3.52 23.25
C THR A 89 -1.84 2.63 22.26
N PRO A 90 -1.77 2.91 20.95
CA PRO A 90 -2.35 2.03 19.94
C PRO A 90 -1.82 0.59 20.02
N ALA A 91 -0.54 0.39 20.33
CA ALA A 91 0.06 -0.93 20.51
C ALA A 91 -0.59 -1.71 21.67
N GLU A 92 -0.77 -1.09 22.83
CA GLU A 92 -1.43 -1.72 23.98
C GLU A 92 -2.89 -2.06 23.64
N LYS A 93 -3.60 -1.15 22.99
CA LYS A 93 -4.99 -1.38 22.59
C LYS A 93 -5.10 -2.55 21.62
N TRP A 94 -4.17 -2.64 20.67
CA TRP A 94 -4.08 -3.76 19.73
C TRP A 94 -3.85 -5.09 20.45
N GLN A 95 -2.89 -5.14 21.38
CA GLN A 95 -2.60 -6.34 22.17
C GLN A 95 -3.81 -6.80 23.02
N GLN A 96 -4.58 -5.87 23.57
CA GLN A 96 -5.82 -6.20 24.29
C GLN A 96 -6.93 -6.71 23.35
N GLY A 97 -7.00 -6.16 22.13
CA GLY A 97 -8.04 -6.48 21.15
C GLY A 97 -7.83 -7.81 20.44
N ILE A 98 -6.58 -8.18 20.15
CA ILE A 98 -6.27 -9.37 19.34
C ILE A 98 -6.71 -10.66 20.04
N ALA A 99 -6.62 -10.73 21.37
CA ALA A 99 -7.07 -11.89 22.14
C ALA A 99 -8.58 -12.17 21.99
N ASN A 100 -9.37 -11.15 21.68
CA ASN A 100 -10.83 -11.24 21.56
C ASN A 100 -11.31 -11.20 20.10
N THR A 101 -10.40 -11.13 19.13
CA THR A 101 -10.74 -10.98 17.71
C THR A 101 -10.46 -12.27 16.96
N ARG A 102 -11.48 -12.82 16.32
CA ARG A 102 -11.30 -13.96 15.39
C ARG A 102 -10.74 -13.43 14.07
N ILE A 103 -9.51 -13.80 13.74
CA ILE A 103 -8.91 -13.50 12.45
C ILE A 103 -9.22 -14.68 11.51
N GLU A 104 -10.01 -14.43 10.47
CA GLU A 104 -10.26 -15.41 9.42
C GLU A 104 -9.12 -15.35 8.41
N LEU A 105 -8.23 -16.35 8.46
CA LEU A 105 -7.19 -16.52 7.45
C LEU A 105 -7.75 -17.35 6.29
N PRO A 106 -7.33 -17.08 5.05
CA PRO A 106 -7.67 -17.95 3.92
C PRO A 106 -7.16 -19.37 4.19
N ALA A 107 -7.93 -20.36 3.74
CA ALA A 107 -7.61 -21.78 3.96
C ALA A 107 -6.22 -22.16 3.40
N TYR A 108 -5.78 -21.47 2.35
CA TYR A 108 -4.48 -21.67 1.72
C TYR A 108 -3.83 -20.32 1.38
N PRO A 109 -2.54 -20.10 1.69
CA PRO A 109 -1.83 -18.88 1.33
C PRO A 109 -1.88 -18.54 -0.17
N GLN A 110 -1.85 -19.55 -1.04
CA GLN A 110 -1.90 -19.41 -2.50
C GLN A 110 -3.21 -18.76 -2.99
N GLN A 111 -4.27 -18.83 -2.18
CA GLN A 111 -5.52 -18.15 -2.50
C GLN A 111 -5.33 -16.63 -2.52
N LEU A 112 -4.42 -16.08 -1.70
CA LEU A 112 -4.09 -14.66 -1.73
C LEU A 112 -3.42 -14.26 -3.04
N ASP A 113 -2.54 -15.11 -3.58
CA ASP A 113 -1.87 -14.82 -4.87
C ASP A 113 -2.88 -14.76 -6.02
N ILE A 114 -3.88 -15.64 -6.01
CA ILE A 114 -4.96 -15.66 -7.03
C ILE A 114 -5.91 -14.47 -6.82
N LEU A 115 -6.26 -14.18 -5.57
CA LEU A 115 -7.19 -13.11 -5.22
C LEU A 115 -6.58 -11.72 -5.47
N THR A 116 -5.31 -11.51 -5.14
CA THR A 116 -4.63 -10.21 -5.24
C THR A 116 -3.82 -10.03 -6.51
N GLY A 117 -3.48 -11.13 -7.19
CA GLY A 117 -2.78 -11.12 -8.46
C GLY A 117 -3.63 -10.43 -9.51
N LEU A 118 -3.02 -9.51 -10.26
CA LEU A 118 -3.61 -8.95 -11.45
C LEU A 118 -3.32 -9.91 -12.61
N PRO A 119 -4.31 -10.68 -13.10
CA PRO A 119 -4.06 -11.63 -14.17
C PRO A 119 -3.79 -10.86 -15.46
N GLU A 120 -2.62 -11.09 -16.06
CA GLU A 120 -2.29 -10.57 -17.37
C GLU A 120 -2.01 -11.71 -18.34
N SER A 121 -2.67 -11.66 -19.50
CA SER A 121 -2.34 -12.56 -20.61
C SER A 121 -1.13 -12.03 -21.37
N ARG A 122 -0.15 -12.89 -21.61
CA ARG A 122 1.08 -12.59 -22.37
C ARG A 122 1.45 -13.75 -23.27
N THR A 123 2.12 -13.45 -24.38
CA THR A 123 2.62 -14.47 -25.31
C THR A 123 3.88 -15.12 -24.74
N VAL A 124 3.87 -16.45 -24.66
CA VAL A 124 5.04 -17.24 -24.24
C VAL A 124 5.94 -17.45 -25.45
N TRP A 125 7.14 -16.87 -25.41
CA TRP A 125 8.19 -17.10 -26.40
C TRP A 125 9.08 -18.28 -26.01
N HIS A 126 9.92 -18.75 -26.93
CA HIS A 126 10.83 -19.87 -26.66
C HIS A 126 11.82 -19.58 -25.52
N TYR A 127 12.11 -18.29 -25.27
CA TYR A 127 13.02 -17.83 -24.22
C TYR A 127 12.31 -17.54 -22.90
N GLY A 128 10.97 -17.46 -22.88
CA GLY A 128 10.17 -17.17 -21.70
C GLY A 128 9.06 -16.15 -21.99
N VAL A 129 8.65 -15.43 -20.94
CA VAL A 129 7.70 -14.31 -21.05
C VAL A 129 8.47 -13.02 -20.80
N GLU A 130 8.17 -12.02 -21.61
CA GLU A 130 8.65 -10.65 -21.41
C GLU A 130 7.59 -9.86 -20.62
N LEU A 131 8.02 -9.26 -19.52
CA LEU A 131 7.17 -8.46 -18.64
C LEU A 131 7.90 -7.16 -18.32
N ASP A 132 7.42 -6.04 -18.87
CA ASP A 132 8.00 -4.70 -18.72
C ASP A 132 9.53 -4.64 -18.99
N GLY A 133 9.98 -5.34 -20.03
CA GLY A 133 11.40 -5.44 -20.41
C GLY A 133 12.24 -6.40 -19.56
N LEU A 134 11.62 -7.10 -18.61
CA LEU A 134 12.24 -8.18 -17.84
C LEU A 134 11.88 -9.53 -18.45
N TYR A 135 12.89 -10.38 -18.64
CA TYR A 135 12.70 -11.75 -19.09
C TYR A 135 12.51 -12.67 -17.90
N VAL A 136 11.31 -13.21 -17.75
CA VAL A 136 11.01 -14.17 -16.69
C VAL A 136 10.96 -15.57 -17.29
N CYS A 137 11.85 -16.43 -16.80
CA CYS A 137 11.91 -17.84 -17.17
C CYS A 137 11.81 -18.69 -15.89
N GLY A 138 10.60 -19.18 -15.59
CA GLY A 138 10.39 -20.14 -14.50
C GLY A 138 10.34 -21.60 -14.99
N LEU A 139 10.66 -22.55 -14.11
CA LEU A 139 10.58 -24.00 -14.34
C LEU A 139 9.18 -24.46 -14.81
N LEU A 140 8.12 -23.80 -14.32
CA LEU A 140 6.73 -24.06 -14.71
C LEU A 140 6.41 -23.67 -16.17
N MET A 141 7.23 -22.85 -16.81
CA MET A 141 7.03 -22.44 -18.21
C MET A 141 7.73 -23.34 -19.22
N THR A 142 8.54 -24.30 -18.77
CA THR A 142 9.25 -25.25 -19.64
C THR A 142 8.31 -26.11 -20.50
N PRO A 143 7.18 -26.65 -19.98
CA PRO A 143 6.22 -27.41 -20.79
C PRO A 143 5.45 -26.54 -21.81
N LEU A 144 5.23 -25.26 -21.49
CA LEU A 144 4.46 -24.32 -22.30
C LEU A 144 5.25 -23.82 -23.53
N ARG A 145 6.58 -23.89 -23.51
CA ARG A 145 7.46 -23.52 -24.64
C ARG A 145 7.22 -24.36 -25.90
N GLY A 146 6.65 -25.56 -25.76
CA GLY A 146 6.36 -26.48 -26.87
C GLY A 146 5.03 -26.23 -27.59
N TRP A 147 4.11 -25.46 -27.01
CA TRP A 147 2.73 -25.33 -27.51
C TRP A 147 2.51 -24.17 -28.49
N GLY A 148 3.48 -23.26 -28.64
CA GLY A 148 3.42 -22.10 -29.54
C GLY A 148 3.52 -22.39 -31.04
N ARG A 149 3.44 -23.66 -31.48
CA ARG A 149 3.49 -24.04 -32.92
C ARG A 149 2.29 -24.85 -33.42
N GLN A 150 1.27 -25.13 -32.61
CA GLN A 150 0.17 -26.03 -33.02
C GLN A 150 -1.24 -25.42 -33.07
N ALA A 151 -1.43 -24.14 -32.77
CA ALA A 151 -2.69 -23.45 -33.06
C ALA A 151 -2.48 -22.47 -34.22
N PHE A 152 -3.32 -22.58 -35.25
CA PHE A 152 -3.30 -21.85 -36.54
C PHE A 152 -2.48 -22.49 -37.67
N SER A 153 -2.83 -23.73 -38.04
CA SER A 153 -2.75 -24.19 -39.43
C SER A 153 -4.03 -24.93 -39.81
N LYS A 154 -4.87 -24.24 -40.59
CA LYS A 154 -5.95 -24.72 -41.47
C LYS A 154 -7.17 -25.42 -40.84
N ALA A 155 -8.29 -24.70 -40.84
CA ALA A 155 -9.51 -25.07 -41.58
C ALA A 155 -10.16 -23.78 -42.09
#